data_AF-A0A662RS90-F1
#
_entry.id   AF-A0A662RS90-F1
#
_cell.length_a   1.000
_cell.length_b   1.000
_cell.length_c   1.000
_cell.angle_alpha   90.00
_cell.angle_beta   90.00
_cell.angle_gamma   90.00
#
_symmetry.space_group_name_H-M   'P 1'
#
loop_
_entity.id
_entity.type
_entity.pdbx_description
1 polymer ?
#
loop_
_entity_poly.entity_id
_entity_poly.type
_entity_poly.pdbx_seq_one_letter_code
_entity_poly.pdbx_strand_id
1 'polypeptide(L)'
;MIRSTDAAVKDFMIEFFRRFEVMNVKAIIRAKAAGMSVSTGTSESVLLFPVEPFFRDYRGILVEVGSLEDAIKRFEEPYRGILADSIQDYKNKMSNRHRLLDLENALDRDLFGAIWDKKEHLRRADREIVEKVIGTELDIANLMTMLRCKEEGIAEADMERYFMPYSYAWDIDAVRDAMSADNISSAIQLLPDSPYKVVLSAAIPYYEEQKSLVPFELALQRYFLRWIRKVLSGYPIDIGTVLSYLYLKEAEIRNLCTIAVCKENELPAEETLKLVMM
;
A
#
# COMPACT_ATOMS: atom_id res chain seq x y z
N MET A 1 -14.15 3.65 19.94
CA MET A 1 -14.27 4.84 19.08
C MET A 1 -15.36 4.72 18.03
N ILE A 2 -15.33 3.74 17.10
CA ILE A 2 -16.32 3.63 16.00
C ILE A 2 -17.79 3.63 16.46
N ARG A 3 -18.09 3.09 17.65
CA ARG A 3 -19.47 2.97 18.18
C ARG A 3 -20.09 4.28 18.69
N SER A 4 -19.29 5.35 18.86
CA SER A 4 -19.71 6.59 19.52
C SER A 4 -19.58 7.83 18.63
N THR A 5 -19.47 7.65 17.32
CA THR A 5 -19.26 8.74 16.35
C THR A 5 -20.47 8.91 15.43
N ASP A 6 -20.61 10.09 14.83
CA ASP A 6 -21.56 10.38 13.75
C ASP A 6 -21.50 9.29 12.65
N ALA A 7 -22.66 8.96 12.07
CA ALA A 7 -22.80 7.86 11.11
C ALA A 7 -21.85 8.00 9.91
N ALA A 8 -21.64 9.22 9.41
CA ALA A 8 -20.74 9.44 8.28
C ALA A 8 -19.28 9.11 8.63
N VAL A 9 -18.81 9.52 9.82
CA VAL A 9 -17.46 9.20 10.28
C VAL A 9 -17.33 7.71 10.57
N LYS A 10 -18.37 7.10 11.16
CA LYS A 10 -18.40 5.66 11.42
C LYS A 10 -18.22 4.87 10.11
N ASP A 11 -18.98 5.20 9.08
CA ASP A 11 -18.96 4.51 7.80
C ASP A 11 -17.61 4.72 7.08
N PHE A 12 -17.06 5.94 7.13
CA PHE A 12 -15.71 6.20 6.64
C PHE A 12 -14.66 5.38 7.38
N MET A 13 -14.73 5.30 8.71
CA MET A 13 -13.76 4.53 9.50
C MET A 13 -13.87 3.02 9.24
N ILE A 14 -15.06 2.48 9.02
CA ILE A 14 -15.23 1.08 8.60
C ILE A 14 -14.53 0.86 7.26
N GLU A 15 -14.77 1.72 6.28
CA GLU A 15 -14.11 1.61 4.97
C GLU A 15 -12.59 1.74 5.08
N PHE A 16 -12.12 2.69 5.90
CA PHE A 16 -10.70 2.86 6.21
C PHE A 16 -10.10 1.58 6.83
N PHE A 17 -10.81 0.89 7.73
CA PHE A 17 -10.32 -0.34 8.34
C PHE A 17 -10.37 -1.55 7.41
N ARG A 18 -11.12 -1.52 6.31
CA ARG A 18 -11.14 -2.58 5.29
C ARG A 18 -9.76 -2.81 4.68
N ARG A 19 -8.84 -1.85 4.81
CA ARG A 19 -7.41 -2.03 4.46
C ARG A 19 -6.76 -3.26 5.10
N PHE A 20 -7.12 -3.61 6.32
CA PHE A 20 -6.57 -4.80 6.98
C PHE A 20 -7.11 -6.09 6.36
N GLU A 21 -8.39 -6.11 5.96
CA GLU A 21 -8.97 -7.22 5.21
C GLU A 21 -8.30 -7.35 3.84
N VAL A 22 -8.10 -6.24 3.12
CA VAL A 22 -7.40 -6.24 1.82
C VAL A 22 -5.96 -6.71 1.96
N MET A 23 -5.24 -6.29 3.01
CA MET A 23 -3.89 -6.81 3.30
C MET A 23 -3.89 -8.32 3.52
N ASN A 24 -4.89 -8.86 4.20
CA ASN A 24 -5.05 -10.30 4.37
C ASN A 24 -5.31 -11.02 3.04
N VAL A 25 -6.22 -10.49 2.21
CA VAL A 25 -6.52 -11.04 0.88
C VAL A 25 -5.26 -11.06 0.01
N LYS A 26 -4.49 -9.98 -0.01
CA LYS A 26 -3.21 -9.89 -0.72
C LYS A 26 -2.18 -10.89 -0.21
N ALA A 27 -2.05 -11.05 1.11
CA ALA A 27 -1.14 -12.02 1.71
C ALA A 27 -1.49 -13.45 1.28
N ILE A 28 -2.78 -13.79 1.22
CA ILE A 28 -3.27 -15.09 0.74
C ILE A 28 -2.94 -15.28 -0.75
N ILE A 29 -3.20 -14.27 -1.58
CA ILE A 29 -2.88 -14.31 -3.02
C ILE A 29 -1.38 -14.54 -3.25
N ARG A 30 -0.51 -13.80 -2.56
CA ARG A 30 0.95 -13.98 -2.63
C ARG A 30 1.37 -15.40 -2.26
N ALA A 31 0.85 -15.91 -1.14
CA ALA A 31 1.14 -17.27 -0.68
C ALA A 31 0.73 -18.33 -1.72
N LYS A 32 -0.48 -18.20 -2.29
CA LYS A 32 -0.98 -19.14 -3.31
C LYS A 32 -0.24 -19.03 -4.63
N ALA A 33 0.11 -17.82 -5.07
CA ALA A 33 0.93 -17.60 -6.26
C ALA A 33 2.35 -18.18 -6.10
N ALA A 34 2.90 -18.17 -4.87
CA ALA A 34 4.18 -18.81 -4.55
C ALA A 34 4.11 -20.34 -4.44
N GLY A 35 2.95 -20.95 -4.66
CA GLY A 35 2.75 -22.40 -4.56
C GLY A 35 2.73 -22.92 -3.11
N MET A 36 2.54 -22.05 -2.11
CA MET A 36 2.38 -22.50 -0.72
C MET A 36 1.08 -23.31 -0.58
N SER A 37 1.25 -24.61 -0.33
CA SER A 37 0.16 -25.54 -0.04
C SER A 37 0.40 -26.24 1.30
N VAL A 38 -0.63 -26.89 1.83
CA VAL A 38 -0.60 -27.60 3.13
C VAL A 38 0.51 -28.64 3.22
N SER A 39 0.97 -29.20 2.10
CA SER A 39 1.96 -30.28 2.10
C SER A 39 3.39 -29.84 2.47
N THR A 40 3.69 -28.54 2.50
CA THR A 40 5.05 -28.04 2.78
C THR A 40 5.26 -27.55 4.22
N GLY A 41 4.25 -27.60 5.09
CA GLY A 41 4.37 -27.15 6.49
C GLY A 41 4.58 -25.64 6.67
N THR A 42 4.59 -24.86 5.59
CA THR A 42 4.93 -23.43 5.57
C THR A 42 3.74 -22.49 5.74
N SER A 43 2.51 -22.99 5.85
CA SER A 43 1.32 -22.14 6.02
C SER A 43 1.32 -21.35 7.33
N GLU A 44 2.08 -21.78 8.36
CA GLU A 44 2.24 -21.07 9.64
C GLU A 44 3.01 -19.74 9.52
N SER A 45 3.68 -19.50 8.38
CA SER A 45 4.48 -18.27 8.16
C SER A 45 3.71 -17.08 7.62
N VAL A 46 2.45 -17.25 7.17
CA VAL A 46 1.64 -16.15 6.64
C VAL A 46 0.89 -15.48 7.77
N LEU A 47 1.42 -14.36 8.26
CA LEU A 47 0.78 -13.55 9.29
C LEU A 47 -0.39 -12.77 8.70
N LEU A 48 -1.59 -13.02 9.21
CA LEU A 48 -2.82 -12.30 8.88
C LEU A 48 -3.27 -11.43 10.06
N PHE A 49 -3.79 -10.24 9.76
CA PHE A 49 -4.37 -9.35 10.74
C PHE A 49 -5.67 -9.95 11.31
N PRO A 50 -5.94 -9.80 12.62
CA PRO A 50 -7.27 -10.06 13.16
C PRO A 50 -8.22 -8.96 12.69
N VAL A 51 -9.30 -9.35 12.01
CA VAL A 51 -10.22 -8.41 11.34
C VAL A 51 -11.66 -8.55 11.81
N GLU A 52 -11.96 -9.60 12.57
CA GLU A 52 -13.24 -9.85 13.21
C GLU A 52 -13.51 -8.84 14.34
N PRO A 53 -14.78 -8.50 14.61
CA PRO A 53 -15.99 -8.97 13.94
C PRO A 53 -16.40 -8.13 12.72
N PHE A 54 -15.56 -7.18 12.28
CA PHE A 54 -15.94 -6.21 11.23
C PHE A 54 -15.84 -6.79 9.83
N PHE A 55 -14.90 -7.69 9.59
CA PHE A 55 -14.61 -8.25 8.28
C PHE A 55 -14.50 -9.77 8.32
N ARG A 56 -14.49 -10.38 7.13
CA ARG A 56 -14.42 -11.83 6.99
C ARG A 56 -13.01 -12.33 7.28
N ASP A 57 -12.93 -13.40 8.06
CA ASP A 57 -11.70 -14.17 8.18
C ASP A 57 -11.54 -15.16 7.03
N TYR A 58 -10.50 -14.96 6.23
CA TYR A 58 -10.14 -15.80 5.09
C TYR A 58 -8.99 -16.77 5.37
N ARG A 59 -8.52 -16.89 6.63
CA ARG A 59 -7.44 -17.82 7.02
C ARG A 59 -7.66 -19.25 6.50
N GLY A 60 -8.90 -19.73 6.48
CA GLY A 60 -9.24 -21.05 5.95
C GLY A 60 -8.80 -21.30 4.50
N ILE A 61 -8.73 -20.27 3.65
CA ILE A 61 -8.28 -20.39 2.25
C ILE A 61 -6.81 -20.81 2.16
N LEU A 62 -5.97 -20.40 3.11
CA LEU A 62 -4.56 -20.80 3.14
C LEU A 62 -4.40 -22.32 3.30
N VAL A 63 -5.31 -22.94 4.05
CA VAL A 63 -5.26 -24.38 4.36
C VAL A 63 -6.07 -25.18 3.35
N GLU A 64 -7.29 -24.78 3.03
CA GLU A 64 -8.22 -25.63 2.29
C GLU A 64 -7.95 -25.68 0.78
N VAL A 65 -7.15 -24.76 0.24
CA VAL A 65 -7.08 -24.53 -1.20
C VAL A 65 -5.65 -24.63 -1.73
N GLY A 66 -5.44 -25.36 -2.83
CA GLY A 66 -4.11 -25.55 -3.41
C GLY A 66 -3.71 -24.55 -4.49
N SER A 67 -4.67 -23.95 -5.20
CA SER A 67 -4.44 -23.06 -6.35
C SER A 67 -4.88 -21.62 -6.07
N LEU A 68 -4.33 -20.67 -6.82
CA LEU A 68 -4.74 -19.27 -6.76
C LEU A 68 -6.16 -19.08 -7.30
N GLU A 69 -6.51 -19.78 -8.38
CA GLU A 69 -7.84 -19.73 -8.99
C GLU A 69 -8.95 -20.16 -8.02
N ASP A 70 -8.73 -21.25 -7.29
CA ASP A 70 -9.71 -21.72 -6.34
C ASP A 70 -9.76 -20.83 -5.09
N ALA A 71 -8.65 -20.18 -4.73
CA ALA A 71 -8.62 -19.19 -3.66
C ALA A 71 -9.49 -17.98 -4.04
N ILE A 72 -9.38 -17.51 -5.29
CA ILE A 72 -10.18 -16.40 -5.80
C ILE A 72 -11.68 -16.71 -5.73
N LYS A 73 -12.10 -17.93 -6.08
CA LYS A 73 -13.51 -18.36 -6.00
C LYS A 73 -14.08 -18.38 -4.58
N ARG A 74 -13.22 -18.49 -3.55
CA ARG A 74 -13.62 -18.56 -2.15
C ARG A 74 -13.76 -17.20 -1.47
N PHE A 75 -13.20 -16.12 -2.06
CA PHE A 75 -13.45 -14.78 -1.54
C PHE A 75 -14.91 -14.37 -1.77
N GLU A 76 -15.44 -13.53 -0.87
CA GLU A 76 -16.76 -12.92 -1.05
C GLU A 76 -16.67 -11.72 -2.03
N GLU A 77 -17.82 -11.23 -2.49
CA GLU A 77 -17.85 -9.96 -3.24
C GLU A 77 -17.49 -8.78 -2.31
N PRO A 78 -16.78 -7.75 -2.80
CA PRO A 78 -16.43 -7.51 -4.21
C PRO A 78 -15.12 -8.18 -4.66
N TYR A 79 -14.36 -8.78 -3.75
CA TYR A 79 -13.01 -9.29 -4.04
C TYR A 79 -12.99 -10.35 -5.13
N ARG A 80 -13.97 -11.27 -5.11
CA ARG A 80 -14.06 -12.30 -6.14
C ARG A 80 -14.25 -11.72 -7.53
N GLY A 81 -15.17 -10.76 -7.71
CA GLY A 81 -15.40 -10.09 -9.00
C GLY A 81 -14.16 -9.36 -9.48
N ILE A 82 -13.57 -8.51 -8.63
CA ILE A 82 -12.37 -7.73 -8.93
C ILE A 82 -11.22 -8.64 -9.39
N LEU A 83 -10.96 -9.71 -8.65
CA LEU A 83 -9.87 -10.64 -8.95
C LEU A 83 -10.17 -11.53 -10.16
N ALA A 84 -11.43 -11.86 -10.42
CA ALA A 84 -11.82 -12.64 -11.59
C ALA A 84 -11.57 -11.88 -12.90
N ASP A 85 -11.75 -10.56 -12.91
CA ASP A 85 -11.45 -9.73 -14.08
C ASP A 85 -9.92 -9.65 -14.29
N SER A 86 -9.16 -9.46 -13.22
CA SER A 86 -7.70 -9.32 -13.28
C SER A 86 -6.93 -10.64 -13.45
N ILE A 87 -7.53 -11.80 -13.18
CA ILE A 87 -6.86 -13.10 -13.34
C ILE A 87 -6.56 -13.44 -14.81
N GLN A 88 -7.32 -12.85 -15.75
CA GLN A 88 -7.10 -13.08 -17.16
C GLN A 88 -5.78 -12.43 -17.61
N ASP A 89 -5.50 -11.23 -17.11
CA ASP A 89 -4.24 -10.52 -17.34
C ASP A 89 -3.05 -11.21 -16.65
N TYR A 90 -3.27 -11.74 -15.44
CA TYR A 90 -2.31 -12.59 -14.74
C TYR A 90 -1.82 -13.76 -15.61
N LYS A 91 -2.72 -14.42 -16.36
CA LYS A 91 -2.39 -15.60 -17.18
C LYS A 91 -1.63 -15.28 -18.47
N ASN A 92 -1.85 -14.09 -19.04
CA ASN A 92 -1.35 -13.75 -20.38
C ASN A 92 0.12 -13.25 -20.39
N LYS A 93 0.74 -12.98 -19.22
CA LYS A 93 2.09 -12.39 -19.14
C LYS A 93 3.21 -13.41 -18.87
N MET A 94 4.35 -13.23 -19.54
CA MET A 94 5.49 -14.17 -19.55
C MET A 94 6.32 -14.22 -18.24
N SER A 95 6.23 -13.24 -17.34
CA SER A 95 7.03 -13.19 -16.09
C SER A 95 6.15 -13.16 -14.84
N ASN A 96 6.41 -14.04 -13.86
CA ASN A 96 5.59 -14.21 -12.64
C ASN A 96 5.47 -12.95 -11.77
N ARG A 97 6.49 -12.06 -11.76
CA ARG A 97 6.47 -10.84 -10.94
C ARG A 97 5.42 -9.83 -11.41
N HIS A 98 5.26 -9.65 -12.73
CA HIS A 98 4.24 -8.75 -13.30
C HIS A 98 2.81 -9.26 -13.04
N ARG A 99 2.62 -10.56 -12.80
CA ARG A 99 1.29 -11.15 -12.67
C ARG A 99 0.59 -10.77 -11.36
N LEU A 100 1.35 -10.70 -10.26
CA LEU A 100 0.79 -10.37 -8.94
C LEU A 100 0.42 -8.88 -8.81
N LEU A 101 1.16 -8.00 -9.49
CA LEU A 101 0.91 -6.57 -9.46
C LEU A 101 -0.49 -6.22 -9.97
N ASP A 102 -0.95 -6.87 -11.06
CA ASP A 102 -2.28 -6.64 -11.61
C ASP A 102 -3.38 -6.94 -10.57
N LEU A 103 -3.28 -8.08 -9.87
CA LEU A 103 -4.24 -8.49 -8.83
C LEU A 103 -4.21 -7.57 -7.62
N GLU A 104 -3.02 -7.22 -7.13
CA GLU A 104 -2.86 -6.37 -5.95
C GLU A 104 -3.31 -4.94 -6.19
N ASN A 105 -3.03 -4.40 -7.38
CA ASN A 105 -3.45 -3.05 -7.75
C ASN A 105 -4.97 -2.99 -7.96
N ALA A 106 -5.60 -4.04 -8.51
CA ALA A 106 -7.06 -4.08 -8.61
C ALA A 106 -7.74 -3.98 -7.24
N LEU A 107 -7.21 -4.69 -6.24
CA LEU A 107 -7.69 -4.60 -4.85
C LEU A 107 -7.45 -3.24 -4.22
N ASP A 108 -6.29 -2.62 -4.45
CA ASP A 108 -6.02 -1.27 -3.93
C ASP A 108 -6.92 -0.22 -4.59
N ARG A 109 -7.12 -0.28 -5.91
CA ARG A 109 -7.98 0.66 -6.62
C ARG A 109 -9.41 0.63 -6.10
N ASP A 110 -9.95 -0.56 -5.81
CA ASP A 110 -11.26 -0.70 -5.16
C ASP A 110 -11.27 -0.10 -3.76
N LEU A 111 -10.29 -0.45 -2.92
CA LEU A 111 -10.21 0.02 -1.54
C LEU A 111 -10.09 1.54 -1.47
N PHE A 112 -9.09 2.11 -2.13
CA PHE A 112 -8.86 3.54 -2.10
C PHE A 112 -9.95 4.30 -2.85
N GLY A 113 -10.54 3.69 -3.88
CA GLY A 113 -11.74 4.18 -4.54
C GLY A 113 -12.87 4.41 -3.53
N ALA A 114 -13.21 3.37 -2.78
CA ALA A 114 -14.25 3.41 -1.78
C ALA A 114 -13.93 4.37 -0.61
N ILE A 115 -12.69 4.39 -0.11
CA ILE A 115 -12.27 5.35 0.95
C ILE A 115 -12.44 6.78 0.46
N TRP A 116 -12.02 7.08 -0.77
CA TRP A 116 -12.10 8.40 -1.35
C TRP A 116 -13.54 8.84 -1.53
N ASP A 117 -14.43 7.97 -2.01
CA ASP A 117 -15.84 8.30 -2.19
C ASP A 117 -16.56 8.49 -0.83
N LYS A 118 -16.19 7.71 0.20
CA LYS A 118 -16.76 7.83 1.55
C LYS A 118 -16.47 9.19 2.18
N LYS A 119 -15.34 9.84 1.85
CA LYS A 119 -14.99 11.15 2.40
C LYS A 119 -16.01 12.24 2.05
N GLU A 120 -16.73 12.12 0.93
CA GLU A 120 -17.71 13.13 0.49
C GLU A 120 -18.88 13.29 1.46
N HIS A 121 -19.18 12.24 2.22
CA HIS A 121 -20.22 12.24 3.25
C HIS A 121 -19.77 12.91 4.55
N LEU A 122 -18.47 13.20 4.70
CA LEU A 122 -17.94 13.89 5.87
C LEU A 122 -18.25 15.38 5.83
N ARG A 123 -18.30 15.96 7.03
CA ARG A 123 -18.35 17.43 7.19
C ARG A 123 -17.10 18.05 6.58
N ARG A 124 -17.24 19.28 6.09
CA ARG A 124 -16.17 19.98 5.35
C ARG A 124 -14.80 19.94 6.05
N ALA A 125 -14.75 20.22 7.36
CA ALA A 125 -13.51 20.22 8.11
C ALA A 125 -12.82 18.84 8.11
N ASP A 126 -13.57 17.77 8.39
CA ASP A 126 -13.04 16.40 8.38
C ASP A 126 -12.65 15.95 6.97
N ARG A 127 -13.44 16.33 5.96
CA ARG A 127 -13.16 16.04 4.55
C ARG A 127 -11.84 16.65 4.10
N GLU A 128 -11.60 17.93 4.37
CA GLU A 128 -10.35 18.62 4.02
C GLU A 128 -9.13 17.97 4.69
N ILE A 129 -9.28 17.40 5.89
CA ILE A 129 -8.23 16.65 6.58
C ILE A 129 -7.99 15.30 5.92
N VAL A 130 -9.07 14.55 5.65
CA VAL A 130 -9.01 13.24 4.98
C VAL A 130 -8.38 13.37 3.59
N GLU A 131 -8.77 14.37 2.81
CA GLU A 131 -8.21 14.66 1.49
C GLU A 131 -6.69 14.85 1.56
N LYS A 132 -6.20 15.59 2.54
CA LYS A 132 -4.76 15.79 2.71
C LYS A 132 -4.05 14.52 3.15
N VAL A 133 -4.62 13.76 4.09
CA VAL A 133 -3.99 12.55 4.65
C VAL A 133 -4.00 11.41 3.62
N ILE A 134 -5.19 11.02 3.16
CA ILE A 134 -5.36 9.93 2.18
C ILE A 134 -4.81 10.33 0.82
N GLY A 135 -4.94 11.60 0.43
CA GLY A 135 -4.35 12.11 -0.81
C GLY A 135 -2.83 12.02 -0.83
N THR A 136 -2.17 12.33 0.29
CA THR A 136 -0.71 12.14 0.40
C THR A 136 -0.33 10.66 0.32
N GLU A 137 -1.11 9.76 0.92
CA GLU A 137 -0.88 8.30 0.80
C GLU A 137 -1.03 7.83 -0.65
N LEU A 138 -2.05 8.32 -1.36
CA LEU A 138 -2.30 8.05 -2.78
C LEU A 138 -1.19 8.57 -3.70
N ASP A 139 -0.74 9.80 -3.50
CA ASP A 139 0.39 10.37 -4.25
C ASP A 139 1.64 9.51 -4.08
N ILE A 140 1.93 9.07 -2.84
CA ILE A 140 3.07 8.18 -2.54
C ILE A 140 2.89 6.81 -3.21
N ALA A 141 1.69 6.24 -3.18
CA ALA A 141 1.40 4.97 -3.84
C ALA A 141 1.58 5.06 -5.37
N ASN A 142 1.14 6.15 -5.99
CA ASN A 142 1.32 6.39 -7.43
C ASN A 142 2.79 6.60 -7.80
N LEU A 143 3.55 7.35 -7.00
CA LEU A 143 4.99 7.50 -7.19
C LEU A 143 5.72 6.16 -7.08
N MET A 144 5.43 5.35 -6.06
CA MET A 144 6.02 4.02 -5.93
C MET A 144 5.62 3.10 -7.08
N THR A 145 4.38 3.19 -7.56
CA THR A 145 3.91 2.43 -8.72
C THR A 145 4.66 2.83 -9.99
N MET A 146 4.89 4.13 -10.21
CA MET A 146 5.70 4.62 -11.34
C MET A 146 7.13 4.07 -11.27
N LEU A 147 7.76 4.12 -10.10
CA LEU A 147 9.13 3.59 -9.91
C LEU A 147 9.21 2.07 -10.13
N ARG A 148 8.20 1.31 -9.68
CA ARG A 148 8.09 -0.13 -9.94
C ARG A 148 7.92 -0.42 -11.43
N CYS A 149 7.02 0.30 -12.11
CA CYS A 149 6.83 0.16 -13.55
C CYS A 149 8.15 0.39 -14.31
N LYS A 150 8.95 1.38 -13.88
CA LYS A 150 10.29 1.65 -14.42
C LYS A 150 11.29 0.52 -14.15
N GLU A 151 11.36 0.03 -12.91
CA GLU A 151 12.21 -1.10 -12.54
C GLU A 151 11.88 -2.36 -13.36
N GLU A 152 10.59 -2.53 -13.67
CA GLU A 152 10.05 -3.66 -14.41
C GLU A 152 10.08 -3.48 -15.95
N GLY A 153 10.45 -2.30 -16.46
CA GLY A 153 10.50 -2.03 -17.90
C GLY A 153 9.13 -1.94 -18.58
N ILE A 154 8.08 -1.63 -17.82
CA ILE A 154 6.74 -1.36 -18.36
C ILE A 154 6.79 -0.08 -19.21
N ALA A 155 6.20 -0.10 -20.41
CA ALA A 155 6.18 1.06 -21.29
C ALA A 155 5.31 2.19 -20.71
N GLU A 156 5.65 3.45 -20.98
CA GLU A 156 4.88 4.64 -20.50
C GLU A 156 3.39 4.52 -20.80
N ALA A 157 3.03 4.16 -22.05
CA ALA A 157 1.65 4.00 -22.51
C ALA A 157 0.83 2.98 -21.70
N ASP A 158 1.53 2.14 -20.95
CA ASP A 158 1.02 1.02 -20.18
C ASP A 158 1.14 1.26 -18.65
N MET A 159 1.74 2.38 -18.20
CA MET A 159 1.90 2.66 -16.77
C MET A 159 0.61 3.17 -16.13
N GLU A 160 -0.16 3.99 -16.85
CA GLU A 160 -1.35 4.68 -16.31
C GLU A 160 -2.39 3.71 -15.74
N ARG A 161 -2.57 2.53 -16.36
CA ARG A 161 -3.48 1.49 -15.88
C ARG A 161 -3.16 0.96 -14.47
N TYR A 162 -1.91 1.16 -14.02
CA TYR A 162 -1.46 0.73 -12.69
C TYR A 162 -1.70 1.77 -11.61
N PHE A 163 -1.92 3.04 -11.98
CA PHE A 163 -2.08 4.10 -11.00
C PHE A 163 -3.45 4.03 -10.30
N MET A 164 -3.45 4.51 -9.06
CA MET A 164 -4.67 4.73 -8.30
C MET A 164 -5.54 5.78 -8.99
N PRO A 165 -6.87 5.65 -8.95
CA PRO A 165 -7.79 6.51 -9.69
C PRO A 165 -7.79 7.97 -9.26
N TYR A 166 -7.22 8.28 -8.10
CA TYR A 166 -7.25 9.60 -7.49
C TYR A 166 -5.84 10.06 -7.13
N SER A 167 -5.64 11.36 -7.20
CA SER A 167 -4.41 12.03 -6.81
C SER A 167 -4.71 13.37 -6.14
N TYR A 168 -3.79 13.84 -5.30
CA TYR A 168 -3.97 15.06 -4.52
C TYR A 168 -3.02 16.17 -4.97
N ALA A 169 -1.71 15.93 -4.84
CA ALA A 169 -0.67 16.84 -5.35
C ALA A 169 0.10 16.22 -6.53
N TRP A 170 -0.14 14.94 -6.80
CA TRP A 170 0.37 14.27 -7.99
C TRP A 170 -0.55 14.52 -9.18
N ASP A 171 0.02 14.90 -10.32
CA ASP A 171 -0.70 15.07 -11.58
C ASP A 171 0.01 14.22 -12.63
N ILE A 172 -0.73 13.32 -13.27
CA ILE A 172 -0.19 12.38 -14.25
C ILE A 172 0.44 13.12 -15.43
N ASP A 173 -0.19 14.21 -15.87
CA ASP A 173 0.30 15.02 -16.97
C ASP A 173 1.61 15.72 -16.60
N ALA A 174 1.73 16.15 -15.34
CA ALA A 174 2.93 16.80 -14.82
C ALA A 174 4.11 15.82 -14.64
N VAL A 175 3.88 14.50 -14.59
CA VAL A 175 4.95 13.50 -14.42
C VAL A 175 5.28 12.71 -15.68
N ARG A 176 4.73 13.08 -16.84
CA ARG A 176 4.99 12.36 -18.11
C ARG A 176 6.47 12.28 -18.45
N ASP A 177 7.21 13.38 -18.32
CA ASP A 177 8.66 13.39 -18.57
C ASP A 177 9.40 12.39 -17.66
N ALA A 178 8.99 12.28 -16.40
CA ALA A 178 9.53 11.27 -15.48
C ALA A 178 9.17 9.84 -15.94
N MET A 179 7.95 9.62 -16.42
CA MET A 179 7.49 8.34 -16.98
C MET A 179 8.15 7.97 -18.31
N SER A 180 8.71 8.93 -19.05
CA SER A 180 9.48 8.65 -20.29
C SER A 180 10.99 8.49 -20.06
N ALA A 181 11.52 8.86 -18.89
CA ALA A 181 12.95 8.80 -18.58
C ALA A 181 13.61 7.40 -18.73
N ASP A 182 14.88 7.35 -19.15
CA ASP A 182 15.57 6.07 -19.42
C ASP A 182 15.82 5.21 -18.17
N ASN A 183 15.93 5.83 -16.99
CA ASN A 183 16.23 5.15 -15.74
C ASN A 183 15.57 5.86 -14.54
N ILE A 184 15.54 5.16 -13.41
CA ILE A 184 14.88 5.62 -12.17
C ILE A 184 15.50 6.93 -11.64
N SER A 185 16.83 7.07 -11.62
CA SER A 185 17.48 8.30 -11.14
C SER A 185 17.07 9.50 -11.99
N SER A 186 17.07 9.35 -13.32
CA SER A 186 16.59 10.37 -14.25
C SER A 186 15.09 10.66 -14.09
N ALA A 187 14.27 9.64 -13.89
CA ALA A 187 12.83 9.80 -13.65
C ALA A 187 12.57 10.69 -12.41
N ILE A 188 13.29 10.45 -11.31
CA ILE A 188 13.18 11.26 -10.09
C ILE A 188 13.60 12.71 -10.32
N GLN A 189 14.66 12.95 -11.09
CA GLN A 189 15.12 14.31 -11.39
C GLN A 189 14.12 15.10 -12.25
N LEU A 190 13.38 14.40 -13.12
CA LEU A 190 12.35 14.97 -13.98
C LEU A 190 10.99 15.15 -13.28
N LEU A 191 10.83 14.69 -12.05
CA LEU A 191 9.62 14.99 -11.28
C LEU A 191 9.44 16.51 -11.10
N PRO A 192 8.19 17.00 -11.07
CA PRO A 192 7.90 18.37 -10.65
C PRO A 192 8.47 18.68 -9.27
N ASP A 193 8.85 19.94 -9.07
CA ASP A 193 9.37 20.40 -7.79
C ASP A 193 8.30 20.22 -6.70
N SER A 194 8.61 19.33 -5.76
CA SER A 194 7.70 18.88 -4.73
C SER A 194 8.48 18.32 -3.53
N PRO A 195 7.86 18.23 -2.33
CA PRO A 195 8.46 17.53 -1.21
C PRO A 195 8.83 16.08 -1.55
N TYR A 196 8.07 15.43 -2.44
CA TYR A 196 8.33 14.08 -2.91
C TYR A 196 9.66 13.99 -3.68
N LYS A 197 9.89 14.89 -4.64
CA LYS A 197 11.15 14.96 -5.41
C LYS A 197 12.36 15.16 -4.50
N VAL A 198 12.25 16.02 -3.49
CA VAL A 198 13.35 16.28 -2.53
C VAL A 198 13.70 15.01 -1.77
N VAL A 199 12.69 14.32 -1.24
CA VAL A 199 12.86 13.08 -0.46
C VAL A 199 13.42 11.95 -1.33
N LEU A 200 12.92 11.80 -2.55
CA LEU A 200 13.40 10.79 -3.51
C LEU A 200 14.81 11.09 -4.00
N SER A 201 15.11 12.34 -4.36
CA SER A 201 16.46 12.75 -4.79
C SER A 201 17.52 12.45 -3.73
N ALA A 202 17.21 12.69 -2.46
CA ALA A 202 18.11 12.38 -1.35
C ALA A 202 18.33 10.86 -1.15
N ALA A 203 17.42 10.03 -1.66
CA ALA A 203 17.49 8.58 -1.56
C ALA A 203 18.22 7.90 -2.75
N ILE A 204 18.53 8.64 -3.82
CA ILE A 204 19.20 8.11 -5.02
C ILE A 204 20.52 7.39 -4.70
N PRO A 205 21.44 7.94 -3.88
CA PRO A 205 22.71 7.25 -3.58
C PRO A 205 22.52 5.86 -2.96
N TYR A 206 21.53 5.72 -2.07
CA TYR A 206 21.22 4.44 -1.42
C TYR A 206 20.57 3.45 -2.40
N TYR A 207 19.73 3.93 -3.32
CA TYR A 207 19.20 3.11 -4.42
C TYR A 207 20.34 2.63 -5.33
N GLU A 208 21.29 3.50 -5.66
CA GLU A 208 22.41 3.14 -6.53
C GLU A 208 23.36 2.13 -5.90
N GLU A 209 23.53 2.18 -4.57
CA GLU A 209 24.27 1.19 -3.79
C GLU A 209 23.53 -0.15 -3.69
N GLN A 210 22.25 -0.13 -3.31
CA GLN A 210 21.49 -1.34 -2.98
C GLN A 210 20.84 -2.00 -4.19
N LYS A 211 20.71 -1.28 -5.32
CA LYS A 211 19.99 -1.70 -6.53
C LYS A 211 18.58 -2.23 -6.22
N SER A 212 17.87 -1.53 -5.33
CA SER A 212 16.54 -1.90 -4.85
C SER A 212 15.72 -0.64 -4.59
N LEU A 213 14.41 -0.68 -4.84
CA LEU A 213 13.49 0.43 -4.55
C LEU A 213 13.25 0.68 -3.05
N VAL A 214 13.71 -0.21 -2.16
CA VAL A 214 13.50 -0.11 -0.70
C VAL A 214 13.91 1.26 -0.12
N PRO A 215 15.04 1.89 -0.49
CA PRO A 215 15.39 3.21 0.02
C PRO A 215 14.38 4.31 -0.34
N PHE A 216 13.78 4.25 -1.53
CA PHE A 216 12.73 5.20 -1.92
C PHE A 216 11.46 4.98 -1.12
N GLU A 217 11.05 3.72 -0.94
CA GLU A 217 9.90 3.36 -0.12
C GLU A 217 10.05 3.88 1.32
N LEU A 218 11.20 3.60 1.95
CA LEU A 218 11.49 4.08 3.31
C LEU A 218 11.53 5.60 3.39
N ALA A 219 12.10 6.28 2.39
CA ALA A 219 12.18 7.73 2.35
C ALA A 219 10.78 8.37 2.29
N LEU A 220 9.90 7.88 1.41
CA LEU A 220 8.52 8.33 1.27
C LEU A 220 7.67 7.98 2.51
N GLN A 221 7.83 6.78 3.08
CA GLN A 221 7.14 6.40 4.33
C GLN A 221 7.55 7.30 5.50
N ARG A 222 8.85 7.59 5.67
CA ARG A 222 9.32 8.54 6.70
C ARG A 222 8.78 9.94 6.46
N TYR A 223 8.69 10.38 5.21
CA TYR A 223 8.04 11.65 4.86
C TYR A 223 6.57 11.65 5.29
N PHE A 224 5.81 10.60 4.95
CA PHE A 224 4.42 10.45 5.34
C PHE A 224 4.23 10.47 6.85
N LEU A 225 5.04 9.72 7.61
CA LEU A 225 4.93 9.71 9.07
C LEU A 225 5.30 11.06 9.70
N ARG A 226 6.25 11.81 9.13
CA ARG A 226 6.50 13.21 9.55
C ARG A 226 5.29 14.11 9.26
N TRP A 227 4.64 13.93 8.12
CA TRP A 227 3.40 14.63 7.79
C TRP A 227 2.28 14.29 8.78
N ILE A 228 2.07 13.00 9.06
CA ILE A 228 1.09 12.52 10.04
C ILE A 228 1.34 13.10 11.45
N ARG A 229 2.60 13.19 11.90
CA ARG A 229 2.92 13.83 13.19
C ARG A 229 2.53 15.32 13.21
N LYS A 230 2.68 16.03 12.09
CA LYS A 230 2.21 17.42 11.97
C LYS A 230 0.68 17.50 12.06
N VAL A 231 -0.03 16.60 11.39
CA VAL A 231 -1.50 16.52 11.47
C VAL A 231 -1.94 16.27 12.92
N LEU A 232 -1.29 15.34 13.63
CA LEU A 232 -1.57 15.05 15.04
C LEU A 232 -1.34 16.26 15.96
N SER A 233 -0.32 17.09 15.68
CA SER A 233 -0.03 18.30 16.45
C SER A 233 -0.99 19.47 16.18
N GLY A 234 -1.96 19.29 15.28
CA GLY A 234 -3.00 20.25 14.95
C GLY A 234 -4.12 20.31 16.00
N TYR A 235 -5.38 20.40 15.53
CA TYR A 235 -6.52 20.53 16.42
C TYR A 235 -6.88 19.17 17.05
N PRO A 236 -7.00 19.05 18.38
CA PRO A 236 -7.07 17.75 19.06
C PRO A 236 -8.42 17.03 18.97
N ILE A 237 -9.45 17.66 18.39
CA ILE A 237 -10.82 17.12 18.33
C ILE A 237 -11.30 17.12 16.87
N ASP A 238 -10.60 16.37 16.03
CA ASP A 238 -10.96 16.13 14.63
C ASP A 238 -10.63 14.69 14.19
N ILE A 239 -11.09 14.32 12.99
CA ILE A 239 -10.76 13.01 12.40
C ILE A 239 -9.26 12.81 12.18
N GLY A 240 -8.51 13.91 12.01
CA GLY A 240 -7.06 13.91 11.79
C GLY A 240 -6.29 13.33 12.97
N THR A 241 -6.73 13.65 14.19
CA THR A 241 -6.15 13.06 15.42
C THR A 241 -6.31 11.53 15.43
N VAL A 242 -7.49 11.03 15.07
CA VAL A 242 -7.78 9.58 15.03
C VAL A 242 -6.96 8.89 13.95
N LEU A 243 -6.97 9.42 12.73
CA LEU A 243 -6.18 8.87 11.62
C LEU A 243 -4.70 8.86 11.95
N SER A 244 -4.19 9.97 12.48
CA SER A 244 -2.78 10.09 12.80
C SER A 244 -2.34 9.10 13.87
N TYR A 245 -3.15 8.93 14.92
CA TYR A 245 -2.90 7.90 15.92
C TYR A 245 -2.82 6.50 15.28
N LEU A 246 -3.75 6.15 14.40
CA LEU A 246 -3.80 4.84 13.76
C LEU A 246 -2.58 4.58 12.87
N TYR A 247 -2.18 5.53 12.01
CA TYR A 247 -0.98 5.38 11.19
C TYR A 247 0.29 5.29 12.03
N LEU A 248 0.42 6.09 13.09
CA LEU A 248 1.58 6.03 13.97
C LEU A 248 1.64 4.72 14.75
N LYS A 249 0.50 4.17 15.15
CA LYS A 249 0.42 2.86 15.80
C LYS A 249 0.75 1.72 14.83
N GLU A 250 0.30 1.79 13.60
CA GLU A 250 0.71 0.82 12.58
C GLU A 250 2.23 0.87 12.34
N ALA A 251 2.81 2.07 12.24
CA ALA A 251 4.25 2.24 12.08
C ALA A 251 5.03 1.72 13.29
N GLU A 252 4.55 1.96 14.51
CA GLU A 252 5.13 1.41 15.75
C GLU A 252 5.12 -0.12 15.73
N ILE A 253 3.99 -0.74 15.40
CA ILE A 253 3.88 -2.21 15.30
C ILE A 253 4.83 -2.76 14.24
N ARG A 254 4.87 -2.16 13.04
CA ARG A 254 5.77 -2.59 11.97
C ARG A 254 7.23 -2.46 12.39
N ASN A 255 7.61 -1.37 13.05
CA ASN A 255 8.96 -1.17 13.57
C ASN A 255 9.35 -2.27 14.58
N LEU A 256 8.44 -2.62 15.51
CA LEU A 256 8.67 -3.71 16.46
C LEU A 256 8.83 -5.07 15.76
N CYS A 257 7.99 -5.38 14.77
CA CYS A 257 8.12 -6.59 13.95
C CYS A 257 9.46 -6.62 13.19
N THR A 258 9.84 -5.52 12.55
CA THR A 258 11.13 -5.40 11.84
C THR A 258 12.29 -5.63 12.79
N ILE A 259 12.27 -5.02 13.99
CA ILE A 259 13.31 -5.22 15.00
C ILE A 259 13.37 -6.68 15.46
N ALA A 260 12.21 -7.31 15.70
CA ALA A 260 12.14 -8.71 16.13
C ALA A 260 12.74 -9.66 15.07
N VAL A 261 12.34 -9.50 13.80
CA VAL A 261 12.88 -10.29 12.67
C VAL A 261 14.38 -10.04 12.51
N CYS A 262 14.84 -8.79 12.60
CA CYS A 262 16.26 -8.48 12.51
C CYS A 262 17.06 -9.13 13.64
N LYS A 263 16.51 -9.15 14.86
CA LYS A 263 17.15 -9.80 16.01
C LYS A 263 17.19 -11.31 15.90
N GLU A 264 16.12 -11.93 15.41
CA GLU A 264 16.07 -13.36 15.11
C GLU A 264 17.11 -13.77 14.07
N ASN A 265 17.38 -12.89 13.09
CA ASN A 265 18.38 -13.10 12.04
C ASN A 265 19.78 -12.53 12.38
N GLU A 266 20.03 -12.20 13.65
CA GLU A 266 21.32 -11.71 14.16
C GLU A 266 21.89 -10.49 13.42
N LEU A 267 21.03 -9.66 12.83
CA LEU A 267 21.44 -8.45 12.12
C LEU A 267 22.03 -7.40 13.10
N PRO A 268 23.11 -6.70 12.72
CA PRO A 268 23.65 -5.61 13.50
C PRO A 268 22.61 -4.51 13.76
N ALA A 269 22.74 -3.82 14.90
CA ALA A 269 21.82 -2.73 15.26
C ALA A 269 21.81 -1.59 14.23
N GLU A 270 22.97 -1.30 13.61
CA GLU A 270 23.09 -0.28 12.57
C GLU A 270 22.27 -0.62 11.32
N GLU A 271 22.33 -1.86 10.85
CA GLU A 271 21.51 -2.33 9.72
C GLU A 271 20.03 -2.37 10.07
N THR A 272 19.70 -2.81 11.29
CA THR A 272 18.31 -2.78 11.78
C THR A 272 17.74 -1.37 11.74
N LEU A 273 18.49 -0.37 12.23
CA LEU A 273 18.05 1.03 12.26
C LEU A 273 17.75 1.61 10.88
N LYS A 274 18.47 1.17 9.83
CA LYS A 274 18.21 1.60 8.45
C LYS A 274 16.83 1.17 7.96
N LEU A 275 16.30 0.05 8.46
CA LEU A 275 15.01 -0.55 8.06
C LEU A 275 13.81 -0.03 8.86
N VAL A 276 14.02 0.69 9.95
CA VAL A 276 12.94 1.23 10.80
C VAL A 276 12.43 2.58 10.25
N MET A 277 11.12 2.78 10.29
CA MET A 277 10.45 3.99 9.82
C MET A 277 10.34 5.07 10.93
N MET A 278 11.46 5.45 11.55
CA MET A 278 11.45 6.48 12.61
C MET A 278 11.24 7.90 12.05
#